data_AF-A0A6J4TF41-F1
#
_entry.id   AF-A0A6J4TF41-F1
#
_cell.length_a   1.000
_cell.length_b   1.000
_cell.length_c   1.000
_cell.angle_alpha   90.00
_cell.angle_beta   90.00
_cell.angle_gamma   90.00
#
_symmetry.space_group_name_H-M   'P 1'
#
loop_
_entity.id
_entity.type
_entity.pdbx_description
1 polymer ?
#
loop_
_entity_poly.entity_id
_entity_poly.type
_entity_poly.pdbx_seq_one_letter_code
_entity_poly.pdbx_strand_id
1 'polypeptide(L)'
;MRELTGPPHRRNVRELDTLEAFLAAHGGGLRDVAVQGVDLTKADVDWDSVDVGSTLFLGCRFPSDEVQVKLQSRGALVFPRLAERPYNPYRKSLYTPTELTERCDWAGAWNGRDRHIHEWYVKVGRHLPDIAEALAQANPRLRHRRCPRRPDR
;
A
#
# COMPACT_ATOMS: atom_id res chain seq x y z
N MET A 1 28.23 24.49 -0.26
CA MET A 1 28.01 23.33 0.64
C MET A 1 27.04 23.76 1.72
N ARG A 2 25.80 23.25 1.72
CA ARG A 2 24.87 23.44 2.84
C ARG A 2 24.73 22.12 3.57
N GLU A 3 25.13 22.12 4.83
CA GLU A 3 25.06 20.99 5.74
C GLU A 3 23.60 20.64 6.06
N LEU A 4 23.27 19.36 5.96
CA LEU A 4 21.98 18.78 6.33
C LEU A 4 22.02 18.38 7.81
N THR A 5 21.80 19.33 8.71
CA THR A 5 21.66 19.07 10.15
C THR A 5 20.19 18.86 10.52
N GLY A 6 19.75 17.60 10.44
CA GLY A 6 18.48 17.12 10.99
C GLY A 6 18.35 15.60 10.80
N PRO A 7 17.67 14.86 11.70
CA PRO A 7 17.46 13.42 11.52
C PRO A 7 16.75 13.17 10.17
N PRO A 8 17.25 12.26 9.32
CA PRO A 8 16.98 12.31 7.88
C PRO A 8 15.52 12.02 7.45
N HIS A 9 14.64 11.51 8.33
CA HIS A 9 13.39 10.89 7.88
C HIS A 9 12.18 11.11 8.79
N ARG A 10 11.74 12.36 8.96
CA ARG A 10 10.31 12.63 9.17
C ARG A 10 9.74 13.36 7.94
N ARG A 11 9.73 12.66 6.81
CA ARG A 11 8.85 13.06 5.69
C ARG A 11 7.42 12.73 6.14
N ASN A 12 6.55 13.75 6.15
CA ASN A 12 5.17 13.62 6.59
C ASN A 12 4.42 12.65 5.68
N VAL A 13 3.88 11.56 6.24
CA VAL A 13 2.92 10.73 5.53
C VAL A 13 1.62 11.52 5.42
N ARG A 14 1.23 11.87 4.20
CA ARG A 14 -0.02 12.58 3.92
C ARG A 14 -1.00 11.62 3.24
N GLU A 15 -2.23 11.62 3.73
CA GLU A 15 -3.33 11.08 2.96
C GLU A 15 -3.62 12.03 1.81
N LEU A 16 -3.94 11.44 0.66
CA LEU A 16 -4.04 12.13 -0.61
C LEU A 16 -5.50 12.02 -1.02
N ASP A 17 -6.24 13.14 -0.91
CA ASP A 17 -7.66 13.20 -1.26
C ASP A 17 -7.83 13.12 -2.79
N THR A 18 -7.06 13.92 -3.54
CA THR A 18 -6.96 13.87 -5.00
C THR A 18 -5.53 14.19 -5.46
N LEU A 19 -5.07 13.55 -6.54
CA LEU A 19 -3.71 13.73 -7.06
C LEU A 19 -3.50 15.16 -7.57
N GLU A 20 -4.53 15.71 -8.19
CA GLU A 20 -4.59 17.05 -8.76
C GLU A 20 -4.37 18.13 -7.70
N ALA A 21 -5.05 18.00 -6.53
CA ALA A 21 -4.86 18.93 -5.42
C ALA A 21 -3.44 18.86 -4.85
N PHE A 22 -2.86 17.66 -4.80
CA PHE A 22 -1.48 17.49 -4.37
C PHE A 22 -0.50 18.15 -5.34
N LEU A 23 -0.66 17.91 -6.64
CA LEU A 23 0.18 18.52 -7.68
C LEU A 23 0.08 20.05 -7.63
N ALA A 24 -1.13 20.60 -7.51
CA ALA A 24 -1.33 22.05 -7.39
C ALA A 24 -0.62 22.63 -6.16
N ALA A 25 -0.63 21.92 -5.02
CA ALA A 25 0.03 22.38 -3.80
C ALA A 25 1.56 22.24 -3.82
N HIS A 26 2.14 21.45 -4.72
CA HIS A 26 3.58 21.14 -4.77
C HIS A 26 4.24 21.55 -6.09
N GLY A 27 3.68 22.57 -6.76
CA GLY A 27 4.27 23.17 -7.97
C GLY A 27 4.26 22.24 -9.19
N GLY A 28 3.31 21.31 -9.26
CA GLY A 28 3.12 20.40 -10.38
C GLY A 28 4.07 19.20 -10.41
N GLY A 29 4.86 18.97 -9.36
CA GLY A 29 5.82 17.87 -9.30
C GLY A 29 5.51 16.82 -8.23
N LEU A 30 6.02 15.60 -8.45
CA LEU A 30 6.02 14.47 -7.49
C LEU A 30 7.43 14.09 -7.03
N ARG A 31 8.43 14.97 -7.28
CA ARG A 31 9.82 14.71 -6.90
C ARG A 31 9.93 14.37 -5.41
N ASP A 32 10.68 13.33 -5.09
CA ASP A 32 10.90 12.88 -3.69
C ASP A 32 9.64 12.41 -2.93
N VAL A 33 8.53 12.15 -3.63
CA VAL A 33 7.26 11.68 -3.06
C VAL A 33 7.12 10.16 -3.19
N ALA A 34 6.56 9.52 -2.16
CA ALA A 34 6.11 8.13 -2.23
C ALA A 34 4.57 8.08 -2.30
N VAL A 35 4.05 7.49 -3.37
CA VAL A 35 2.62 7.29 -3.63
C VAL A 35 2.28 5.82 -3.42
N GLN A 36 1.34 5.52 -2.52
CA GLN A 36 1.02 4.15 -2.14
C GLN A 36 -0.47 3.84 -2.31
N GLY A 37 -0.76 2.78 -3.06
CA GLY A 37 -2.11 2.21 -3.18
C GLY A 37 -3.14 3.13 -3.83
N VAL A 38 -2.70 4.11 -4.62
CA VAL A 38 -3.58 5.06 -5.31
C VAL A 38 -4.01 4.51 -6.67
N ASP A 39 -5.27 4.75 -7.03
CA ASP A 39 -5.79 4.44 -8.35
C ASP A 39 -5.66 5.67 -9.25
N LEU A 40 -4.73 5.62 -10.20
CA LEU A 40 -4.43 6.74 -11.11
C LEU A 40 -5.13 6.61 -12.46
N THR A 41 -5.93 5.56 -12.68
CA THR A 41 -6.57 5.32 -13.99
C THR A 41 -7.53 6.42 -14.41
N LYS A 42 -8.07 7.17 -13.45
CA LYS A 42 -9.00 8.28 -13.67
C LYS A 42 -8.41 9.65 -13.34
N ALA A 43 -7.11 9.71 -13.06
CA ALA A 43 -6.45 10.97 -12.75
C ALA A 43 -6.37 11.82 -14.02
N ASP A 44 -6.90 13.03 -13.97
CA ASP A 44 -6.83 13.99 -15.07
C ASP A 44 -5.52 14.78 -14.97
N VAL A 45 -4.41 14.08 -15.19
CA VAL A 45 -3.06 14.59 -15.01
C VAL A 45 -2.27 14.40 -16.30
N ASP A 46 -1.66 15.50 -16.75
CA ASP A 46 -0.68 15.45 -17.82
C ASP A 46 0.66 14.89 -17.29
N TRP A 47 0.82 13.57 -17.37
CA TRP A 47 2.03 12.87 -16.94
C TRP A 47 3.30 13.31 -17.69
N ASP A 48 3.17 14.08 -18.78
CA ASP A 48 4.30 14.56 -19.57
C ASP A 48 4.93 15.83 -18.98
N SER A 49 4.15 16.66 -18.30
CA SER A 49 4.65 17.88 -17.64
C SER A 49 5.05 17.67 -16.18
N VAL A 50 4.61 16.58 -15.54
CA VAL A 50 4.92 16.30 -14.13
C VAL A 50 6.36 15.83 -13.95
N ASP A 51 7.11 16.50 -13.06
CA ASP A 51 8.42 16.00 -12.60
C ASP A 51 8.23 14.81 -11.66
N VAL A 52 8.66 13.63 -12.09
CA VAL A 52 8.57 12.37 -11.33
C VAL A 52 9.94 11.81 -10.93
N GLY A 53 10.98 12.63 -10.99
CA GLY A 53 12.32 12.23 -10.59
C GLY A 53 12.35 11.76 -9.13
N SER A 54 12.87 10.56 -8.88
CA SER A 54 12.93 9.97 -7.53
C SER A 54 11.56 9.76 -6.86
N THR A 55 10.46 9.73 -7.64
CA THR A 55 9.13 9.38 -7.13
C THR A 55 9.01 7.86 -6.97
N LEU A 56 8.43 7.41 -5.86
CA LEU A 56 8.20 5.99 -5.59
C LEU A 56 6.71 5.66 -5.67
N PHE A 57 6.29 4.85 -6.63
CA PHE A 57 4.92 4.34 -6.73
C PHE A 57 4.85 2.91 -6.19
N LEU A 58 4.01 2.67 -5.19
CA LEU A 58 3.82 1.37 -4.53
C LEU A 58 2.40 0.85 -4.77
N GLY A 59 2.23 -0.19 -5.58
CA GLY A 59 0.92 -0.83 -5.80
C GLY A 59 -0.14 0.05 -6.47
N CYS A 60 0.28 1.14 -7.12
CA CYS A 60 -0.60 2.06 -7.83
C CYS A 60 -1.12 1.42 -9.13
N ARG A 61 -2.29 1.88 -9.59
CA ARG A 61 -2.82 1.55 -10.93
C ARG A 61 -2.62 2.73 -11.85
N PHE A 62 -2.04 2.51 -13.02
CA PHE A 62 -1.80 3.56 -14.02
C PHE A 62 -2.87 3.55 -15.12
N PRO A 63 -3.12 4.68 -15.81
CA PRO A 63 -4.04 4.75 -16.95
C PRO A 63 -3.71 3.76 -18.07
N SER A 64 -2.42 3.56 -18.35
CA SER A 64 -1.92 2.61 -19.34
C SER A 64 -0.51 2.15 -18.98
N ASP A 65 -0.08 1.02 -19.55
CA ASP A 65 1.28 0.50 -19.40
C ASP A 65 2.32 1.47 -19.99
N GLU A 66 1.96 2.19 -21.05
CA GLU A 66 2.81 3.22 -21.67
C GLU A 66 3.15 4.35 -20.69
N VAL A 67 2.14 4.82 -19.93
CA VAL A 67 2.35 5.82 -18.88
C VAL A 67 3.31 5.27 -17.83
N GLN A 68 3.10 4.04 -17.37
CA GLN A 68 3.98 3.42 -16.38
C GLN A 68 5.44 3.36 -16.86
N VAL A 69 5.68 2.88 -18.08
CA VAL A 69 7.04 2.79 -18.66
C VAL A 69 7.66 4.17 -18.82
N LYS A 70 6.88 5.17 -19.23
CA LYS A 70 7.34 6.55 -19.38
C LYS A 70 7.73 7.19 -18.04
N LEU A 71 6.99 6.91 -16.98
CA LEU A 71 7.34 7.36 -15.63
C LEU A 71 8.64 6.71 -15.15
N GLN A 72 8.79 5.40 -15.39
CA GLN A 72 10.02 4.69 -15.06
C GLN A 72 11.24 5.23 -15.81
N SER A 73 11.12 5.51 -17.11
CA SER A 73 12.22 6.07 -17.91
C SER A 73 12.64 7.48 -17.47
N ARG A 74 11.74 8.21 -16.80
CA ARG A 74 11.99 9.53 -16.21
C ARG A 74 12.55 9.48 -14.78
N GLY A 75 12.84 8.30 -14.25
CA GLY A 75 13.46 8.11 -12.94
C GLY A 75 12.47 7.87 -11.79
N ALA A 76 11.21 7.57 -12.09
CA ALA A 76 10.28 7.06 -11.08
C ALA A 76 10.54 5.57 -10.82
N LEU A 77 10.44 5.16 -9.56
CA LEU A 77 10.47 3.76 -9.17
C LEU A 77 9.04 3.25 -9.05
N VAL A 78 8.68 2.22 -9.81
CA VAL A 78 7.35 1.62 -9.75
C VAL A 78 7.46 0.20 -9.23
N PHE A 79 6.90 -0.03 -8.05
CA PHE A 79 6.68 -1.36 -7.50
C PHE A 79 5.29 -1.84 -7.90
N PRO A 80 5.21 -2.99 -8.60
CA PRO A 80 3.95 -3.46 -9.14
C PRO A 80 2.96 -3.80 -8.03
N ARG A 81 1.69 -3.77 -8.39
CA ARG A 81 0.66 -4.39 -7.56
C ARG A 81 0.92 -5.89 -7.56
N LEU A 82 1.25 -6.41 -6.39
CA LEU A 82 1.37 -7.85 -6.23
C LEU A 82 -0.05 -8.42 -6.16
N ALA A 83 -0.45 -9.13 -7.21
CA ALA A 83 -1.77 -9.74 -7.30
C ALA A 83 -1.93 -10.91 -6.30
N GLU A 84 -3.18 -11.34 -6.12
CA GLU A 84 -3.54 -12.65 -5.54
C GLU A 84 -3.09 -12.94 -4.09
N ARG A 85 -3.39 -12.03 -3.16
CA ARG A 85 -3.23 -12.30 -1.73
C ARG A 85 -4.52 -12.03 -0.95
N PRO A 86 -4.76 -12.77 0.16
CA PRO A 86 -5.91 -12.51 1.03
C PRO A 86 -5.78 -11.20 1.83
N TYR A 87 -4.65 -10.50 1.72
CA TYR A 87 -4.40 -9.18 2.27
C TYR A 87 -3.82 -8.23 1.23
N ASN A 88 -3.97 -6.92 1.46
CA ASN A 88 -3.38 -5.88 0.62
C ASN A 88 -2.07 -5.35 1.27
N PRO A 89 -0.87 -5.66 0.73
CA PRO A 89 0.40 -5.19 1.27
C PRO A 89 0.57 -3.66 1.22
N TYR A 90 -0.17 -3.01 0.33
CA TYR A 90 -0.09 -1.57 0.09
C TYR A 90 -1.20 -0.80 0.79
N ARG A 91 -1.93 -1.41 1.73
CA ARG A 91 -3.00 -0.73 2.48
C ARG A 91 -2.44 0.40 3.35
N LYS A 92 -3.12 1.55 3.36
CA LYS A 92 -2.76 2.74 4.16
C LYS A 92 -3.09 2.59 5.66
N SER A 93 -4.18 1.88 5.97
CA SER A 93 -4.69 1.69 7.32
C SER A 93 -4.61 0.23 7.78
N LEU A 94 -4.68 0.02 9.09
CA LEU A 94 -4.80 -1.32 9.66
C LEU A 94 -6.19 -1.89 9.39
N TYR A 95 -6.29 -3.22 9.36
CA TYR A 95 -7.60 -3.86 9.40
C TYR A 95 -8.35 -3.51 10.68
N THR A 96 -9.62 -3.14 10.51
CA THR A 96 -10.54 -3.03 11.63
C THR A 96 -10.94 -4.42 12.12
N PRO A 97 -11.35 -4.56 13.39
CA PRO A 97 -11.86 -5.84 13.89
C PRO A 97 -13.00 -6.39 13.03
N THR A 98 -13.95 -5.54 12.64
CA THR A 98 -15.10 -5.91 11.81
C THR A 98 -14.67 -6.48 10.46
N GLU A 99 -13.67 -5.87 9.82
CA GLU A 99 -13.10 -6.37 8.56
C GLU A 99 -12.39 -7.72 8.73
N LEU A 100 -11.75 -7.97 9.86
CA LEU A 100 -11.11 -9.26 10.12
C LEU A 100 -12.15 -10.37 10.36
N THR A 101 -13.31 -10.01 10.89
CA THR A 101 -14.39 -10.94 11.24
C THR A 101 -15.55 -10.97 10.24
N GLU A 102 -15.45 -10.26 9.12
CA GLU A 102 -16.52 -9.99 8.12
C GLU A 102 -17.24 -11.24 7.56
N ARG A 103 -16.77 -12.45 7.88
CA ARG A 103 -17.36 -13.72 7.46
C ARG A 103 -17.62 -14.71 8.59
N CYS A 104 -17.22 -14.38 9.82
CA CYS A 104 -17.43 -15.22 11.00
C CYS A 104 -18.93 -15.45 11.19
N ASP A 105 -19.36 -16.70 11.07
CA ASP A 105 -20.69 -17.09 11.53
C ASP A 105 -20.72 -17.13 13.06
N TRP A 106 -21.88 -16.79 13.64
CA TRP A 106 -22.10 -16.91 15.09
C TRP A 106 -22.15 -18.38 15.55
N ALA A 107 -22.07 -19.34 14.62
CA ALA A 107 -22.06 -20.78 14.86
C ALA A 107 -20.68 -21.32 15.29
N GLY A 108 -19.67 -20.44 15.41
CA GLY A 108 -18.35 -20.81 15.91
C GLY A 108 -17.39 -21.30 14.83
N ALA A 109 -17.76 -21.23 13.54
CA ALA A 109 -16.81 -21.44 12.48
C ALA A 109 -15.94 -20.18 12.35
N TRP A 110 -14.70 -20.30 12.82
CA TRP A 110 -13.66 -19.32 12.54
C TRP A 110 -13.41 -19.37 11.02
N ASN A 111 -13.99 -18.47 10.23
CA ASN A 111 -13.84 -18.39 8.76
C ASN A 111 -13.67 -16.92 8.29
N GLY A 112 -13.32 -16.02 9.23
CA GLY A 112 -13.06 -14.62 8.96
C GLY A 112 -11.81 -14.39 8.10
N ARG A 113 -11.64 -13.15 7.61
CA ARG A 113 -10.48 -12.73 6.82
C ARG A 113 -9.16 -13.01 7.54
N ASP A 114 -9.12 -12.84 8.86
CA ASP A 114 -7.92 -13.15 9.67
C ASP A 114 -7.46 -14.60 9.50
N ARG A 115 -8.41 -15.54 9.46
CA ARG A 115 -8.11 -16.95 9.22
C ARG A 115 -7.50 -17.17 7.85
N HIS A 116 -8.10 -16.61 6.80
CA HIS A 116 -7.58 -16.78 5.44
C HIS A 116 -6.18 -16.18 5.29
N ILE A 117 -5.91 -15.04 5.93
CA ILE A 117 -4.56 -14.44 5.97
C ILE A 117 -3.59 -15.38 6.70
N HIS A 118 -4.00 -15.94 7.85
CA HIS A 118 -3.16 -16.87 8.59
C HIS A 118 -2.90 -18.18 7.83
N GLU A 119 -3.92 -18.78 7.22
CA GLU A 119 -3.80 -20.00 6.42
C GLU A 119 -2.88 -19.76 5.21
N TRP A 120 -3.00 -18.61 4.55
CA TRP A 120 -2.05 -18.20 3.52
C TRP A 120 -0.63 -18.09 4.05
N TYR A 121 -0.43 -17.36 5.16
CA TYR A 121 0.88 -17.21 5.80
C TYR A 121 1.53 -18.57 6.12
N VAL A 122 0.74 -19.55 6.59
CA VAL A 122 1.23 -20.92 6.82
C VAL A 122 1.54 -21.63 5.50
N LYS A 123 0.66 -21.53 4.50
CA LYS A 123 0.80 -22.15 3.18
C LYS A 123 2.07 -21.70 2.45
N VAL A 124 2.42 -20.42 2.55
CA VAL A 124 3.54 -19.81 1.81
C VAL A 124 4.89 -19.91 2.55
N GLY A 125 5.00 -20.72 3.60
CA GLY A 125 6.30 -20.98 4.26
C GLY A 125 6.61 -20.09 5.46
N ARG A 126 5.62 -19.36 5.98
CA ARG A 126 5.72 -18.53 7.20
C ARG A 126 6.83 -17.48 7.11
N HIS A 127 7.98 -17.73 7.75
CA HIS A 127 9.13 -16.83 7.79
C HIS A 127 10.12 -17.06 6.65
N LEU A 128 9.92 -18.10 5.85
CA LEU A 128 10.76 -18.45 4.70
C LEU A 128 9.94 -18.52 3.41
N PRO A 129 9.17 -17.47 3.07
CA PRO A 129 8.45 -17.45 1.82
C PRO A 129 9.38 -17.14 0.64
N ASP A 130 8.87 -17.26 -0.59
CA ASP A 130 9.56 -16.76 -1.77
C ASP A 130 9.81 -15.23 -1.68
N ILE A 131 10.65 -14.70 -2.57
CA ILE A 131 11.05 -13.28 -2.55
C ILE A 131 9.83 -12.35 -2.73
N ALA A 132 8.88 -12.71 -3.59
CA ALA A 132 7.72 -11.85 -3.86
C ALA A 132 6.78 -11.76 -2.66
N GLU A 133 6.63 -12.86 -1.93
CA GLU A 133 5.87 -12.96 -0.69
C GLU A 133 6.63 -12.35 0.49
N ALA A 134 7.95 -12.51 0.57
CA ALA A 134 8.78 -11.83 1.56
C ALA A 134 8.65 -10.30 1.45
N LEU A 135 8.71 -9.76 0.24
CA LEU A 135 8.48 -8.33 -0.02
C LEU A 135 7.07 -7.88 0.38
N ALA A 136 6.08 -8.74 0.20
CA ALA A 136 4.71 -8.46 0.62
C ALA A 136 4.52 -8.52 2.14
N GLN A 137 5.21 -9.45 2.82
CA GLN A 137 5.17 -9.65 4.27
C GLN A 137 6.09 -8.72 5.06
N ALA A 138 7.00 -7.99 4.42
CA ALA A 138 7.82 -6.97 5.07
C ALA A 138 7.04 -5.65 5.33
N ASN A 139 5.87 -5.48 4.71
CA ASN A 139 5.02 -4.29 4.82
C ASN A 139 3.70 -4.37 5.65
N PRO A 140 3.24 -5.51 6.22
CA PRO A 140 2.06 -5.57 7.05
C PRO A 140 2.39 -5.27 8.52
N ARG A 141 1.95 -4.12 9.01
CA ARG A 141 1.91 -3.80 10.46
C ARG A 141 0.76 -4.54 11.16
N LEU A 142 0.69 -5.87 11.08
CA LEU A 142 -0.38 -6.64 11.72
C LEU A 142 -0.07 -6.87 13.20
N ARG A 143 -0.83 -6.20 14.08
CA ARG A 143 -0.91 -6.57 15.50
C ARG A 143 -2.03 -7.60 15.67
N HIS A 144 -1.69 -8.83 16.06
CA HIS A 144 -2.68 -9.83 16.41
C HIS A 144 -3.46 -9.40 17.67
N ARG A 145 -4.80 -9.39 17.57
CA ARG A 145 -5.69 -9.47 18.72
C ARG A 145 -6.78 -10.49 18.44
N ARG A 146 -7.04 -11.35 19.44
CA ARG A 146 -8.06 -12.40 19.37
C ARG A 146 -9.45 -11.77 19.26
N CYS A 147 -10.31 -12.43 18.50
CA CYS A 147 -11.73 -12.07 18.34
C CYS A 147 -12.38 -11.92 19.74
N PRO A 148 -13.15 -10.84 20.00
CA PRO A 148 -13.80 -10.65 21.29
C PRO A 148 -14.78 -11.80 21.58
N ARG A 149 -14.70 -12.35 22.79
CA ARG A 149 -15.69 -13.33 23.29
C ARG A 149 -17.03 -12.62 23.52
N ARG A 150 -18.12 -13.35 23.30
CA ARG A 150 -19.51 -12.91 23.51
C ARG A 150 -19.65 -12.16 24.85
N PRO A 151 -20.42 -11.06 24.93
CA PRO A 151 -20.94 -10.60 26.21
C PRO A 151 -21.92 -11.66 26.71
N ASP A 152 -21.73 -12.12 27.94
CA ASP A 152 -22.67 -13.02 28.61
C ASP A 152 -24.07 -12.39 28.63
N ARG A 153 -25.08 -13.19 28.27
CA ARG A 153 -26.50 -12.85 28.42
C ARG A 153 -26.96 -13.21 29.83
#